data_AF-A0A7X6A7R3-F1
#
_entry.id   AF-A0A7X6A7R3-F1
#
_cell.length_a   1.000
_cell.length_b   1.000
_cell.length_c   1.000
_cell.angle_alpha   90.00
_cell.angle_beta   90.00
_cell.angle_gamma   90.00
#
_symmetry.space_group_name_H-M   'P 1'
#
loop_
_entity.id
_entity.type
_entity.pdbx_description
1 polymer ?
#
loop_
_entity_poly.entity_id
_entity_poly.type
_entity_poly.pdbx_seq_one_letter_code
_entity_poly.pdbx_strand_id
1 'polypeptide(L)'
;MPRIALLLLLAALACAGQSTPPDPGTYDPSLDRYVEFLSQGHAEPTDYMLGLFEDHDLVIVCERFHGETTQWDLLFELVSDERFSSDVGHVFTEVGVASLQPRLDELMAAPGLSEDELKRRLLDIYRDLSFFPSWDKVNFFDFLVRVYRRNQTLEPDRKIAVHFSDMPFQWNGMTAERYADFQETLGERDKVMARQVIDGFRNLEASD
;
A
#
# COMPACT_ATOMS: atom_id res chain seq x y z
N MET A 1 -22.44 -15.36 -1.94
CA MET A 1 -22.09 -14.19 -1.11
C MET A 1 -20.90 -13.55 -1.81
N PRO A 2 -20.93 -12.25 -2.12
CA PRO A 2 -19.70 -11.58 -2.55
C PRO A 2 -18.67 -11.77 -1.41
N ARG A 3 -17.44 -12.08 -1.79
CA ARG A 3 -16.32 -12.23 -0.85
C ARG A 3 -15.53 -10.93 -0.94
N ILE A 4 -15.23 -10.33 0.21
CA ILE A 4 -14.42 -9.12 0.27
C ILE A 4 -12.98 -9.57 0.44
N ALA A 5 -12.17 -9.25 -0.55
CA ALA A 5 -10.76 -9.59 -0.56
C ALA A 5 -9.91 -8.33 -0.35
N LEU A 6 -8.84 -8.45 0.42
CA LEU A 6 -8.04 -7.33 0.90
C LEU A 6 -6.55 -7.49 0.66
N LEU A 7 -5.88 -6.48 0.10
CA LEU A 7 -4.41 -6.43 0.00
C LEU A 7 -3.82 -5.51 1.08
N LEU A 8 -2.96 -6.02 1.96
CA LEU A 8 -2.26 -5.21 2.97
C LEU A 8 -0.75 -5.08 2.65
N LEU A 9 -0.24 -3.86 2.61
CA LEU A 9 1.18 -3.55 2.40
C LEU A 9 1.88 -3.18 3.72
N LEU A 10 2.91 -3.94 4.11
CA LEU A 10 3.72 -3.72 5.32
C LEU A 10 5.22 -3.72 5.00
N ALA A 11 6.00 -2.83 5.59
CA ALA A 11 7.45 -2.82 5.50
C ALA A 11 8.06 -3.66 6.62
N ALA A 12 8.92 -4.61 6.24
CA ALA A 12 9.80 -5.25 7.20
C ALA A 12 11.04 -4.35 7.43
N LEU A 13 11.31 -3.98 8.69
CA LEU A 13 12.57 -3.33 9.05
C LEU A 13 13.75 -4.23 8.66
N ALA A 14 14.45 -3.87 7.60
CA ALA A 14 15.71 -4.50 7.24
C ALA A 14 16.81 -4.04 8.20
N CYS A 15 17.45 -4.98 8.88
CA CYS A 15 18.71 -4.74 9.60
C CYS A 15 19.73 -4.10 8.65
N ALA A 16 20.32 -2.97 9.07
CA ALA A 16 21.35 -2.27 8.34
C ALA A 16 22.60 -3.15 8.19
N GLY A 17 22.75 -3.77 7.02
CA GLY A 17 24.00 -4.39 6.58
C GLY A 17 24.41 -3.76 5.25
N GLN A 18 25.39 -2.87 5.27
CA GLN A 18 26.10 -2.47 4.06
C GLN A 18 26.94 -3.67 3.60
N SER A 19 26.35 -4.55 2.78
CA SER A 19 27.11 -5.51 2.00
C SER A 19 27.27 -4.95 0.59
N THR A 20 28.52 -4.83 0.13
CA THR A 20 28.85 -4.75 -1.30
C THR A 20 27.96 -5.71 -2.09
N PRO A 21 27.39 -5.32 -3.24
CA PRO A 21 26.60 -6.23 -4.05
C PRO A 21 27.44 -7.48 -4.34
N PRO A 22 26.93 -8.68 -4.05
CA PRO A 22 27.67 -9.91 -4.30
C PRO A 22 27.98 -10.05 -5.79
N ASP A 23 29.07 -10.76 -6.10
CA ASP A 23 29.48 -11.06 -7.47
C ASP A 23 28.30 -11.72 -8.20
N PRO A 24 27.93 -11.32 -9.44
CA PRO A 24 26.81 -11.90 -10.16
C PRO A 24 26.97 -13.43 -10.24
N GLY A 25 26.11 -14.17 -9.55
CA GLY A 25 26.16 -15.64 -9.48
C GLY A 25 26.66 -16.21 -8.15
N THR A 26 27.04 -15.39 -7.17
CA THR A 26 27.30 -15.85 -5.79
C THR A 26 26.15 -15.42 -4.88
N TYR A 27 25.42 -16.39 -4.35
CA TYR A 27 24.39 -16.18 -3.33
C TYR A 27 24.59 -17.19 -2.19
N ASP A 28 23.98 -16.93 -1.04
CA ASP A 28 24.06 -17.83 0.11
C ASP A 28 23.41 -19.18 -0.25
N PRO A 29 24.10 -20.33 -0.13
CA PRO A 29 23.54 -21.64 -0.49
C PRO A 29 22.23 -21.99 0.24
N SER A 30 21.93 -21.36 1.38
CA SER A 30 20.62 -21.48 2.03
C SER A 30 19.45 -20.97 1.16
N LEU A 31 19.75 -20.21 0.10
CA LEU A 31 18.78 -19.73 -0.87
C LEU A 31 18.61 -20.67 -2.08
N ASP A 32 19.35 -21.79 -2.16
CA ASP A 32 19.31 -22.72 -3.30
C ASP A 32 17.87 -23.13 -3.64
N ARG A 33 17.05 -23.42 -2.62
CA ARG A 33 15.63 -23.78 -2.82
C ARG A 33 14.81 -22.70 -3.52
N TYR A 34 15.10 -21.42 -3.27
CA TYR A 34 14.38 -20.30 -3.87
C TYR A 34 14.85 -20.04 -5.28
N VAL A 35 16.16 -20.19 -5.53
CA VAL A 35 16.72 -20.07 -6.89
C VAL A 35 16.25 -21.23 -7.77
N GLU A 36 16.26 -22.46 -7.24
CA GLU A 36 15.71 -23.62 -7.93
C GLU A 36 14.23 -23.42 -8.23
N PHE A 37 13.43 -22.98 -7.25
CA PHE A 37 12.05 -22.60 -7.46
C PHE A 37 11.97 -21.60 -8.63
N LEU A 38 12.56 -20.41 -8.54
CA LEU A 38 12.49 -19.38 -9.59
C LEU A 38 12.97 -19.82 -10.98
N SER A 39 13.79 -20.88 -11.08
CA SER A 39 14.27 -21.42 -12.36
C SER A 39 13.27 -22.31 -13.11
N GLN A 40 12.18 -22.71 -12.45
CA GLN A 40 11.12 -23.54 -13.01
C GLN A 40 10.01 -22.67 -13.65
N GLY A 41 9.08 -23.29 -14.40
CA GLY A 41 7.92 -22.59 -14.94
C GLY A 41 6.84 -22.42 -13.86
N HIS A 42 6.39 -21.19 -13.64
CA HIS A 42 5.37 -20.81 -12.65
C HIS A 42 4.23 -20.04 -13.28
N ALA A 43 3.16 -19.85 -12.49
CA ALA A 43 2.16 -18.84 -12.80
C ALA A 43 2.79 -17.44 -12.84
N GLU A 44 2.19 -16.55 -13.62
CA GLU A 44 2.56 -15.14 -13.56
C GLU A 44 2.33 -14.60 -12.13
N PRO A 45 3.16 -13.67 -11.64
CA PRO A 45 3.06 -13.18 -10.26
C PRO A 45 1.66 -12.66 -9.90
N THR A 46 1.00 -11.96 -10.83
CA THR A 46 -0.36 -11.45 -10.66
C THR A 46 -1.40 -12.57 -10.56
N ASP A 47 -1.28 -13.62 -11.38
CA ASP A 47 -2.15 -14.80 -11.32
C ASP A 47 -2.01 -15.53 -9.99
N TYR A 48 -0.78 -15.71 -9.51
CA TYR A 48 -0.53 -16.32 -8.21
C TYR A 48 -1.19 -15.49 -7.08
N MET A 49 -0.96 -14.18 -7.06
CA MET A 49 -1.49 -13.29 -6.02
C MET A 49 -3.02 -13.20 -6.04
N LEU A 50 -3.63 -13.14 -7.23
CA LEU A 50 -5.09 -13.15 -7.37
C LEU A 50 -5.69 -14.49 -6.96
N GLY A 51 -5.02 -15.60 -7.29
CA GLY A 51 -5.44 -16.94 -6.88
C GLY A 51 -5.48 -17.13 -5.36
N LEU A 52 -4.65 -16.41 -4.59
CA LEU A 52 -4.70 -16.46 -3.13
C LEU A 52 -6.05 -15.98 -2.58
N PHE A 53 -6.75 -15.09 -3.29
CA PHE A 53 -8.06 -14.59 -2.86
C PHE A 53 -9.20 -15.61 -3.04
N GLU A 54 -8.96 -16.75 -3.71
CA GLU A 54 -9.95 -17.83 -3.80
C GLU A 54 -10.25 -18.46 -2.42
N ASP A 55 -9.22 -18.54 -1.57
CA ASP A 55 -9.25 -19.19 -0.25
C ASP A 55 -8.88 -18.26 0.93
N HIS A 56 -8.53 -17.00 0.64
CA HIS A 56 -8.16 -16.00 1.66
C HIS A 56 -8.87 -14.67 1.44
N ASP A 57 -9.48 -14.12 2.49
CA ASP A 57 -10.07 -12.78 2.44
C ASP A 57 -9.01 -11.67 2.57
N LEU A 58 -7.79 -12.02 3.01
CA LEU A 58 -6.67 -11.09 3.19
C LEU A 58 -5.37 -11.68 2.63
N VAL A 59 -4.73 -10.93 1.75
CA VAL A 59 -3.38 -11.19 1.24
C VAL A 59 -2.47 -10.06 1.72
N ILE A 60 -1.36 -10.41 2.38
CA ILE A 60 -0.39 -9.45 2.90
C ILE A 60 0.86 -9.49 2.05
N VAL A 61 1.27 -8.35 1.52
CA VAL A 61 2.50 -8.18 0.75
C VAL A 61 3.46 -7.34 1.56
N CYS A 62 4.58 -7.95 1.92
CA CYS A 62 5.63 -7.23 2.63
C CYS A 62 6.63 -6.63 1.65
N GLU A 63 7.08 -5.41 1.92
CA GLU A 63 8.15 -4.79 1.15
C GLU A 63 9.51 -4.93 1.81
N ARG A 64 10.54 -5.11 0.98
CA ARG A 64 11.93 -5.16 1.43
C ARG A 64 12.52 -3.76 1.61
N PHE A 65 12.14 -2.82 0.75
CA PHE A 65 12.75 -1.49 0.69
C PHE A 65 11.76 -0.47 0.11
N HIS A 66 11.45 0.58 0.89
CA HIS A 66 10.50 1.63 0.51
C HIS A 66 10.84 2.40 -0.76
N GLY A 67 12.10 2.41 -1.22
CA GLY A 67 12.50 3.12 -2.44
C GLY A 67 12.52 2.24 -3.69
N GLU A 68 12.15 0.97 -3.56
CA GLU A 68 12.09 0.03 -4.67
C GLU A 68 10.85 0.34 -5.52
N THR A 69 11.00 0.44 -6.84
CA THR A 69 9.90 0.84 -7.75
C THR A 69 9.27 -0.34 -8.47
N THR A 70 10.00 -1.43 -8.73
CA THR A 70 9.50 -2.58 -9.49
C THR A 70 8.39 -3.35 -8.75
N GLN A 71 8.43 -3.35 -7.42
CA GLN A 71 7.37 -3.86 -6.56
C GLN A 71 6.10 -3.04 -6.72
N TRP A 72 6.21 -1.71 -6.82
CA TRP A 72 5.04 -0.86 -7.06
C TRP A 72 4.50 -0.97 -8.48
N ASP A 73 5.36 -1.32 -9.45
CA ASP A 73 4.91 -1.71 -10.78
C ASP A 73 4.09 -3.01 -10.73
N LEU A 74 4.58 -4.05 -10.05
CA LEU A 74 3.83 -5.29 -9.83
C LEU A 74 2.51 -5.05 -9.09
N LEU A 75 2.51 -4.24 -8.03
CA LEU A 75 1.30 -3.89 -7.29
C LEU A 75 0.31 -3.14 -8.18
N PHE A 76 0.79 -2.27 -9.08
CA PHE A 76 -0.09 -1.62 -10.02
C PHE A 76 -0.63 -2.59 -11.07
N GLU A 77 0.19 -3.50 -11.60
CA GLU A 77 -0.27 -4.56 -12.51
C GLU A 77 -1.38 -5.40 -11.87
N LEU A 78 -1.19 -5.78 -10.60
CA LEU A 78 -2.19 -6.50 -9.82
C LEU A 78 -3.51 -5.73 -9.70
N VAL A 79 -3.49 -4.47 -9.24
CA VAL A 79 -4.74 -3.71 -9.06
C VAL A 79 -5.38 -3.26 -10.38
N SER A 80 -4.63 -3.31 -11.49
CA SER A 80 -5.15 -2.99 -12.82
C SER A 80 -5.92 -4.14 -13.44
N ASP A 81 -5.64 -5.38 -13.03
CA ASP A 81 -6.35 -6.58 -13.47
C ASP A 81 -7.85 -6.45 -13.15
N GLU A 82 -8.69 -6.84 -14.11
CA GLU A 82 -10.14 -6.73 -13.95
C GLU A 82 -10.65 -7.57 -12.77
N ARG A 83 -10.03 -8.74 -12.53
CA ARG A 83 -10.34 -9.62 -11.39
C ARG A 83 -10.15 -8.90 -10.06
N PHE A 84 -9.13 -8.04 -9.96
CA PHE A 84 -8.92 -7.26 -8.75
C PHE A 84 -10.10 -6.31 -8.49
N SER A 85 -10.50 -5.53 -9.50
CA SER A 85 -11.62 -4.59 -9.35
C SER A 85 -12.99 -5.25 -9.18
N SER A 86 -13.15 -6.51 -9.64
CA SER A 86 -14.41 -7.24 -9.52
C SER A 86 -14.52 -8.01 -8.20
N ASP A 87 -13.42 -8.58 -7.73
CA ASP A 87 -13.45 -9.57 -6.65
C ASP A 87 -12.74 -9.08 -5.37
N VAL A 88 -11.91 -8.02 -5.44
CA VAL A 88 -11.06 -7.54 -4.34
C VAL A 88 -11.33 -6.07 -4.01
N GLY A 89 -11.02 -5.14 -4.92
CA GLY A 89 -11.38 -3.72 -4.84
C GLY A 89 -10.67 -2.88 -3.78
N HIS A 90 -9.89 -3.47 -2.86
CA HIS A 90 -9.39 -2.77 -1.69
C HIS A 90 -7.90 -2.99 -1.41
N VAL A 91 -7.18 -1.89 -1.15
CA VAL A 91 -5.76 -1.87 -0.75
C VAL A 91 -5.61 -1.13 0.56
N PHE A 92 -5.04 -1.78 1.58
CA PHE A 92 -4.64 -1.17 2.84
C PHE A 92 -3.12 -1.02 2.83
N THR A 93 -2.63 0.12 3.30
CA THR A 93 -1.22 0.47 3.20
C THR A 93 -0.69 1.09 4.48
N GLU A 94 0.51 0.67 4.88
CA GLU A 94 1.33 1.36 5.88
C GLU A 94 1.74 2.77 5.43
N VAL A 95 1.80 3.03 4.12
CA VAL A 95 2.20 4.35 3.61
C VAL A 95 1.00 5.30 3.66
N GLY A 96 0.95 6.14 4.69
CA GLY A 96 -0.08 7.15 4.87
C GLY A 96 -0.69 7.09 6.27
N VAL A 97 -0.68 8.22 6.99
CA VAL A 97 -1.32 8.35 8.30
C VAL A 97 -2.85 8.34 8.15
N ALA A 98 -3.54 7.55 8.97
CA ALA A 98 -4.98 7.31 8.82
C ALA A 98 -5.85 8.58 8.92
N SER A 99 -5.37 9.60 9.62
CA SER A 99 -5.99 10.93 9.71
C SER A 99 -6.14 11.65 8.35
N LEU A 100 -5.37 11.26 7.33
CA LEU A 100 -5.48 11.80 5.98
C LEU A 100 -6.50 11.09 5.10
N GLN A 101 -7.09 9.97 5.54
CA GLN A 101 -8.04 9.19 4.75
C GLN A 101 -9.16 10.05 4.12
N PRO A 102 -9.83 10.97 4.84
CA PRO A 102 -10.89 11.79 4.25
C PRO A 102 -10.42 12.65 3.06
N ARG A 103 -9.16 13.11 3.07
CA ARG A 103 -8.57 13.90 1.97
C ARG A 103 -8.28 13.00 0.76
N LEU A 104 -7.83 11.78 1.00
CA LEU A 104 -7.61 10.79 -0.06
C LEU A 104 -8.94 10.41 -0.71
N ASP A 105 -9.97 10.12 0.08
CA ASP A 105 -11.31 9.77 -0.41
C ASP A 105 -11.89 10.88 -1.28
N GLU A 106 -11.80 12.13 -0.83
CA GLU A 106 -12.25 13.31 -1.59
C GLU A 106 -11.48 13.49 -2.90
N LEU A 107 -10.18 13.16 -2.93
CA LEU A 107 -9.38 13.18 -4.15
C LEU A 107 -9.81 12.07 -5.11
N MET A 108 -9.93 10.83 -4.62
CA MET A 108 -10.25 9.66 -5.42
C MET A 108 -11.68 9.66 -5.98
N ALA A 109 -12.62 10.31 -5.27
CA ALA A 109 -14.00 10.48 -5.72
C ALA A 109 -14.17 11.58 -6.78
N ALA A 110 -13.20 12.50 -6.91
CA ALA A 110 -13.34 13.62 -7.83
C ALA A 110 -13.34 13.15 -9.30
N PRO A 111 -14.32 13.58 -10.11
CA PRO A 111 -14.39 13.18 -11.52
C PRO A 111 -13.48 14.05 -12.38
N GLY A 112 -12.73 13.43 -13.29
CA GLY A 112 -12.16 14.12 -14.45
C GLY A 112 -11.16 15.25 -14.15
N LEU A 113 -10.45 15.19 -13.02
CA LEU A 113 -9.36 16.12 -12.71
C LEU A 113 -8.34 16.18 -13.86
N SER A 114 -7.86 17.39 -14.17
CA SER A 114 -6.69 17.54 -15.04
C SER A 114 -5.45 16.95 -14.38
N GLU A 115 -4.45 16.60 -15.18
CA GLU A 115 -3.19 16.01 -14.71
C GLU A 115 -2.48 16.93 -13.68
N ASP A 116 -2.46 18.24 -13.93
CA ASP A 116 -1.87 19.22 -13.02
C ASP A 116 -2.66 19.36 -11.72
N GLU A 117 -3.99 19.31 -11.80
CA GLU A 117 -4.86 19.39 -10.62
C GLU A 117 -4.74 18.13 -9.75
N LEU A 118 -4.73 16.94 -10.35
CA LEU A 118 -4.50 15.68 -9.67
C LEU A 118 -3.18 15.72 -8.91
N LYS A 119 -2.08 16.06 -9.59
CA LYS A 119 -0.75 16.15 -8.96
C LYS A 119 -0.72 17.19 -7.86
N ARG A 120 -1.33 18.36 -8.05
CA ARG A 120 -1.37 19.42 -7.02
C ARG A 120 -2.11 18.98 -5.77
N ARG A 121 -3.30 18.36 -5.91
CA ARG A 121 -4.08 17.85 -4.77
C ARG A 121 -3.38 16.69 -4.09
N LEU A 122 -2.75 15.80 -4.86
CA LEU A 122 -2.03 14.68 -4.29
C LEU A 122 -0.76 15.14 -3.55
N LEU A 123 -0.03 16.12 -4.09
CA LEU A 123 1.12 16.73 -3.41
C LEU A 123 0.72 17.38 -2.08
N ASP A 124 -0.47 17.98 -2.02
CA ASP A 124 -1.02 18.55 -0.78
C ASP A 124 -1.21 17.47 0.30
N ILE A 125 -1.72 16.29 -0.07
CA ILE A 125 -1.79 15.12 0.83
C ILE A 125 -0.38 14.63 1.18
N TYR A 126 0.49 14.54 0.18
CA TYR A 126 1.83 13.96 0.30
C TYR A 126 2.73 14.73 1.28
N ARG A 127 2.53 16.05 1.39
CA ARG A 127 3.22 16.89 2.38
C ARG A 127 2.96 16.47 3.82
N ASP A 128 1.80 15.89 4.09
CA ASP A 128 1.39 15.45 5.42
C ASP A 128 1.37 13.93 5.58
N LEU A 129 1.86 13.19 4.58
CA LEU A 129 1.64 11.74 4.41
C LEU A 129 2.08 10.90 5.60
N SER A 130 3.15 11.31 6.28
CA SER A 130 3.75 10.56 7.37
C SER A 130 4.04 11.46 8.57
N PHE A 131 4.22 10.84 9.73
CA PHE A 131 4.76 11.51 10.93
C PHE A 131 6.28 11.76 10.85
N PHE A 132 6.97 11.26 9.82
CA PHE A 132 8.33 11.70 9.53
C PHE A 132 8.31 13.08 8.86
N PRO A 133 9.31 13.94 9.12
CA PRO A 133 9.38 15.28 8.53
C PRO A 133 9.35 15.32 7.00
N SER A 134 9.69 14.20 6.34
CA SER A 134 9.62 14.06 4.89
C SER A 134 9.44 12.59 4.50
N TRP A 135 8.57 12.33 3.52
CA TRP A 135 8.54 11.09 2.76
C TRP A 135 9.10 11.36 1.36
N ASP A 136 10.31 10.89 1.08
CA ASP A 136 11.04 11.20 -0.16
C ASP A 136 10.81 10.19 -1.28
N LYS A 137 10.00 9.15 -1.06
CA LYS A 137 9.77 8.07 -2.02
C LYS A 137 8.59 8.40 -2.93
N VAL A 138 8.86 8.43 -4.25
CA VAL A 138 7.89 8.83 -5.29
C VAL A 138 7.00 7.66 -5.76
N ASN A 139 7.44 6.42 -5.53
CA ASN A 139 6.73 5.20 -5.95
C ASN A 139 5.24 5.17 -5.51
N PHE A 140 4.93 5.48 -4.26
CA PHE A 140 3.54 5.50 -3.80
C PHE A 140 2.74 6.69 -4.37
N PHE A 141 3.40 7.80 -4.74
CA PHE A 141 2.75 8.94 -5.39
C PHE A 141 2.32 8.53 -6.79
N ASP A 142 3.23 7.91 -7.53
CA ASP A 142 2.97 7.39 -8.86
C ASP A 142 1.90 6.29 -8.82
N PHE A 143 1.93 5.41 -7.82
CA PHE A 143 0.87 4.42 -7.59
C PHE A 143 -0.50 5.08 -7.44
N LEU A 144 -0.66 6.08 -6.56
CA LEU A 144 -1.94 6.77 -6.36
C LEU A 144 -2.40 7.53 -7.61
N VAL A 145 -1.48 8.14 -8.37
CA VAL A 145 -1.80 8.75 -9.68
C VAL A 145 -2.35 7.69 -10.64
N ARG A 146 -1.70 6.53 -10.73
CA ARG A 146 -2.11 5.46 -11.64
C ARG A 146 -3.44 4.83 -11.21
N VAL A 147 -3.66 4.62 -9.92
CA VAL A 147 -4.94 4.14 -9.35
C VAL A 147 -6.07 5.12 -9.63
N TYR A 148 -5.85 6.43 -9.41
CA TYR A 148 -6.84 7.46 -9.74
C TYR A 148 -7.26 7.37 -11.21
N ARG A 149 -6.29 7.28 -12.13
CA ARG A 149 -6.57 7.16 -13.58
C ARG A 149 -7.35 5.89 -13.90
N ARG A 150 -6.97 4.76 -13.30
CA ARG A 150 -7.70 3.50 -13.47
C ARG A 150 -9.15 3.63 -13.00
N ASN A 151 -9.37 4.23 -11.84
CA ASN A 151 -10.71 4.49 -11.29
C ASN A 151 -11.59 5.38 -12.17
N GLN A 152 -11.02 6.24 -13.03
CA GLN A 152 -11.82 7.02 -14.00
C GLN A 152 -12.36 6.16 -15.15
N THR A 153 -11.84 4.94 -15.35
CA THR A 153 -12.28 3.99 -16.38
C THR A 153 -13.21 2.91 -15.86
N LEU A 154 -13.38 2.83 -14.54
CA LEU A 154 -14.17 1.81 -13.86
C LEU A 154 -15.56 2.34 -13.50
N GLU A 155 -16.53 1.43 -13.46
CA GLU A 155 -17.86 1.72 -12.93
C GLU A 155 -17.77 2.12 -11.44
N PRO A 156 -18.71 2.93 -10.92
CA PRO A 156 -18.65 3.44 -9.54
C PRO A 156 -18.49 2.36 -8.46
N ASP A 157 -19.09 1.19 -8.64
CA ASP A 157 -19.06 0.04 -7.73
C ASP A 157 -17.80 -0.84 -7.87
N ARG A 158 -16.94 -0.57 -8.87
CA ARG A 158 -15.70 -1.31 -9.13
C ARG A 158 -14.44 -0.51 -8.86
N LYS A 159 -14.57 0.73 -8.38
CA LYS A 159 -13.42 1.59 -8.10
C LYS A 159 -12.56 0.98 -7.00
N ILE A 160 -11.26 1.02 -7.21
CA ILE A 160 -10.26 0.56 -6.26
C ILE A 160 -10.15 1.59 -5.14
N ALA A 161 -10.40 1.16 -3.90
CA ALA A 161 -10.22 1.98 -2.71
C ALA A 161 -8.85 1.73 -2.06
N VAL A 162 -8.18 2.82 -1.68
CA VAL A 162 -6.90 2.77 -0.96
C VAL A 162 -7.12 3.32 0.45
N HIS A 163 -6.65 2.58 1.45
CA HIS A 163 -6.89 2.83 2.87
C HIS A 163 -5.57 3.04 3.62
N PHE A 164 -5.34 4.26 4.08
CA PHE A 164 -4.24 4.64 4.97
C PHE A 164 -4.42 4.00 6.33
N SER A 165 -3.44 3.17 6.70
CA SER A 165 -3.51 2.33 7.89
C SER A 165 -2.44 2.65 8.92
N ASP A 166 -1.60 3.68 8.72
CA ASP A 166 -0.60 4.08 9.73
C ASP A 166 -1.24 4.89 10.88
N MET A 167 -0.44 5.20 11.90
CA MET A 167 -0.80 6.00 13.06
C MET A 167 -1.56 7.28 12.67
N PRO A 168 -2.69 7.59 13.34
CA PRO A 168 -3.32 8.91 13.21
C PRO A 168 -2.34 10.02 13.62
N PHE A 169 -2.11 10.99 12.73
CA PHE A 169 -1.14 12.06 12.94
C PHE A 169 -1.48 13.33 12.15
N GLN A 170 -1.08 14.51 12.63
CA GLN A 170 -1.25 15.75 11.86
C GLN A 170 -0.11 16.73 12.12
N TRP A 171 0.44 17.32 11.06
CA TRP A 171 1.45 18.37 11.19
C TRP A 171 0.86 19.73 11.58
N ASN A 172 -0.39 20.00 11.21
CA ASN A 172 -1.04 21.25 11.54
C ASN A 172 -1.16 21.41 13.07
N GLY A 173 -0.60 22.49 13.61
CA GLY A 173 -0.58 22.74 15.05
C GLY A 173 0.35 21.81 15.85
N MET A 174 1.25 21.08 15.18
CA MET A 174 2.27 20.27 15.85
C MET A 174 3.30 21.16 16.55
N THR A 175 3.70 20.78 17.76
CA THR A 175 4.78 21.40 18.54
C THR A 175 5.81 20.33 18.89
N ALA A 176 7.00 20.74 19.34
CA ALA A 176 8.03 19.77 19.77
C ALA A 176 7.54 18.86 20.91
N GLU A 177 6.79 19.41 21.88
CA GLU A 177 6.19 18.67 22.99
C GLU A 177 5.16 17.65 22.49
N ARG A 178 4.21 18.07 21.65
CA ARG A 178 3.20 17.16 21.07
C ARG A 178 3.82 16.06 20.21
N TYR A 179 4.89 16.38 19.51
CA TYR A 179 5.61 15.40 18.71
C TYR A 179 6.33 14.38 19.61
N ALA A 180 6.96 14.83 20.69
CA ALA A 180 7.56 13.93 21.68
C ALA A 180 6.50 13.00 22.31
N ASP A 181 5.35 13.54 22.71
CA ASP A 181 4.23 12.74 23.24
C ASP A 181 3.75 11.70 22.22
N PHE A 182 3.66 12.08 20.93
CA PHE A 182 3.33 11.15 19.86
C PHE A 182 4.38 10.06 19.70
N GLN A 183 5.67 10.39 19.78
CA GLN A 183 6.76 9.40 19.67
C GLN A 183 6.68 8.30 20.73
N GLU A 184 6.23 8.62 21.95
CA GLU A 184 5.99 7.63 23.01
C GLU A 184 4.90 6.60 22.64
N THR A 185 4.00 6.92 21.70
CA THR A 185 2.95 6.00 21.22
C THR A 185 3.43 5.05 20.12
N LEU A 186 4.57 5.30 19.50
CA LEU A 186 5.06 4.53 18.34
C LEU A 186 5.34 3.05 18.66
N GLY A 187 5.57 2.71 19.93
CA GLY A 187 5.67 1.31 20.36
C GLY A 187 4.41 0.48 20.13
N GLU A 188 3.26 1.13 19.93
CA GLU A 188 1.97 0.49 19.65
C GLU A 188 1.58 0.57 18.17
N ARG A 189 2.46 1.09 17.29
CA ARG A 189 2.18 1.34 15.86
C ARG A 189 1.54 0.13 15.17
N ASP A 190 2.16 -1.04 15.24
CA ASP A 190 1.65 -2.25 14.58
C ASP A 190 0.26 -2.64 15.08
N LYS A 191 -0.02 -2.45 16.37
CA LYS A 191 -1.36 -2.74 16.94
C LYS A 191 -2.40 -1.74 16.45
N VAL A 192 -2.03 -0.47 16.31
CA VAL A 192 -2.91 0.55 15.75
C VAL A 192 -3.21 0.23 14.29
N MET A 193 -2.19 -0.08 13.48
CA MET A 193 -2.38 -0.44 12.07
C MET A 193 -3.28 -1.68 11.93
N ALA A 194 -2.99 -2.74 12.70
CA ALA A 194 -3.80 -3.95 12.69
C ALA A 194 -5.27 -3.68 13.05
N ARG A 195 -5.55 -2.83 14.06
CA ARG A 195 -6.92 -2.43 14.40
C ARG A 195 -7.60 -1.69 13.26
N GLN A 196 -6.91 -0.74 12.62
CA GLN A 196 -7.47 0.02 11.50
C GLN A 196 -7.81 -0.91 10.31
N VAL A 197 -6.95 -1.89 10.01
CA VAL A 197 -7.23 -2.91 8.98
C VAL A 197 -8.42 -3.79 9.36
N ILE A 198 -8.45 -4.30 10.59
CA ILE A 198 -9.53 -5.18 11.08
C ILE A 198 -10.88 -4.46 11.08
N ASP A 199 -10.91 -3.23 11.58
CA ASP A 199 -12.14 -2.45 11.66
C ASP A 199 -12.60 -2.00 10.25
N GLY A 200 -11.65 -1.63 9.39
CA GLY A 200 -11.93 -1.35 7.97
C GLY A 200 -12.55 -2.56 7.27
N PHE A 201 -11.96 -3.74 7.43
CA PHE A 201 -12.46 -4.98 6.85
C PHE A 201 -13.88 -5.32 7.33
N ARG A 202 -14.15 -5.23 8.64
CA ARG A 202 -15.49 -5.45 9.20
C ARG A 202 -16.55 -4.49 8.65
N ASN A 203 -16.17 -3.24 8.42
CA ASN A 203 -17.09 -2.24 7.85
C ASN A 203 -17.44 -2.57 6.39
N LEU A 204 -16.49 -3.10 5.64
CA LEU A 204 -16.73 -3.59 4.29
C LEU A 204 -17.71 -4.76 4.33
N GLU A 205 -17.50 -5.76 5.20
CA GLU A 205 -18.40 -6.93 5.33
C GLU A 205 -19.84 -6.55 5.73
N ALA A 206 -20.00 -5.46 6.48
CA ALA A 206 -21.31 -4.97 6.89
C ALA A 206 -22.03 -4.12 5.82
N SER A 207 -21.32 -3.71 4.77
CA SER A 207 -21.84 -2.85 3.70
C SER A 207 -22.34 -3.64 2.48
N ASP A 208 -22.04 -4.94 2.41
CA ASP A 208 -22.54 -5.93 1.43
C ASP A 208 -23.87 -6.58 1.84
#